data_AF-A0A8S3D0Q4-F1
#
_entry.id   AF-A0A8S3D0Q4-F1
#
_cell.length_a   1.000
_cell.length_b   1.000
_cell.length_c   1.000
_cell.angle_alpha   90.00
_cell.angle_beta   90.00
_cell.angle_gamma   90.00
#
_symmetry.space_group_name_H-M   'P 1'
#
loop_
_entity.id
_entity.type
_entity.pdbx_description
1 polymer ?
#
loop_
_entity_poly.entity_id
_entity_poly.type
_entity_poly.pdbx_seq_one_letter_code
_entity_poly.pdbx_strand_id
1 'polypeptide(L)' 'PPGARHSTTRPKVRAKGRKFEKARGRRASRAYKN' A
#
# COMPACT_ATOMS: atom_id res chain seq x y z
N PRO A 1 6.88 -7.63 5.85
CA PRO A 1 5.68 -6.96 6.40
C PRO A 1 5.13 -5.97 5.36
N PRO A 2 3.83 -5.69 5.35
CA PRO A 2 3.25 -4.76 4.38
C PRO A 2 3.94 -3.40 4.46
N GLY A 3 4.48 -2.92 3.34
CA GLY A 3 5.19 -1.64 3.28
C GLY A 3 6.73 -1.74 3.37
N ALA A 4 7.30 -2.92 3.62
CA ALA A 4 8.73 -3.15 3.41
C ALA A 4 9.04 -3.31 1.91
N ARG A 5 10.24 -2.88 1.49
CA ARG A 5 10.70 -2.99 0.10
C ARG A 5 10.64 -4.44 -0.37
N HIS A 6 10.10 -4.65 -1.58
CA HIS A 6 9.90 -5.97 -2.21
C HIS A 6 9.03 -6.96 -1.41
N SER A 7 8.29 -6.52 -0.40
CA SER A 7 7.39 -7.41 0.35
C SER A 7 6.07 -7.63 -0.37
N THR A 8 5.70 -8.90 -0.53
CA THR A 8 4.42 -9.33 -1.13
C THR A 8 3.34 -9.60 -0.09
N THR A 9 3.61 -9.39 1.19
CA THR A 9 2.67 -9.63 2.29
C THR A 9 1.41 -8.76 2.12
N ARG A 10 0.23 -9.38 2.22
CA ARG A 10 -1.05 -8.67 2.13
C ARG A 10 -1.32 -7.87 3.41
N PRO A 11 -1.66 -6.57 3.32
CA PRO A 11 -2.07 -5.79 4.48
C PRO A 11 -3.44 -6.25 4.97
N LYS A 12 -3.65 -6.20 6.30
CA LYS A 12 -4.93 -6.49 6.94
C LYS A 12 -5.78 -5.23 6.92
N VAL A 13 -6.64 -5.09 5.90
CA VAL A 13 -7.54 -3.94 5.70
C VAL A 13 -8.98 -4.32 6.02
N ARG A 14 -9.78 -3.38 6.54
CA ARG A 14 -11.19 -3.64 6.88
C ARG A 14 -12.06 -3.98 5.66
N ALA A 15 -11.75 -3.36 4.52
CA ALA A 15 -12.50 -3.50 3.27
C ALA A 15 -11.56 -3.28 2.07
N LYS A 16 -11.94 -3.81 0.91
CA LYS A 16 -11.23 -3.60 -0.35
C LYS A 16 -11.76 -2.35 -1.05
N GLY A 17 -10.90 -1.61 -1.75
CA GLY A 17 -11.32 -0.52 -2.62
C GLY A 17 -10.29 0.60 -2.77
N ARG A 18 -10.53 1.53 -3.69
CA ARG A 18 -9.65 2.68 -3.95
C ARG A 18 -9.48 3.60 -2.73
N LYS A 19 -10.47 3.61 -1.84
CA LYS A 19 -10.48 4.40 -0.59
C LYS A 19 -9.64 3.77 0.53
N PHE A 20 -9.27 2.50 0.44
CA PHE A 20 -8.60 1.77 1.52
C PHE A 20 -7.16 1.39 1.14
N GLU A 21 -6.18 2.07 1.74
CA GLU A 21 -4.73 1.75 1.67
C GLU A 21 -4.14 1.56 0.26
N LYS A 22 -4.55 2.40 -0.69
CA LYS A 22 -4.05 2.40 -2.08
C LYS A 22 -3.30 3.67 -2.51
N ALA A 23 -3.09 4.64 -1.62
CA ALA A 23 -2.55 5.95 -1.95
C ALA A 23 -1.05 6.08 -1.61
N ARG A 24 -0.71 6.82 -0.54
CA ARG A 24 0.68 7.07 -0.12
C ARG A 24 1.43 5.76 0.13
N GLY A 25 2.68 5.68 -0.31
CA GLY A 25 3.54 4.49 -0.15
C GLY A 25 3.25 3.33 -1.10
N ARG A 26 2.17 3.38 -1.88
CA ARG A 26 1.83 2.34 -2.88
C ARG A 26 2.05 2.77 -4.33
N ARG A 27 2.14 4.08 -4.59
CA ARG A 27 2.32 4.65 -5.94
C ARG A 27 3.22 5.89 -5.88
N ALA A 28 4.06 6.05 -6.89
CA ALA A 28 5.06 7.13 -6.96
C ALA A 28 4.41 8.53 -6.96
N SER A 29 3.25 8.69 -7.61
CA SER A 29 2.53 9.98 -7.69
C SER A 29 1.94 10.46 -6.35
N ARG A 30 2.05 9.69 -5.27
CA ARG A 30 1.61 10.07 -3.92
C ARG A 30 2.79 9.96 -2.95
N ALA A 31 3.81 10.79 -3.18
CA ALA A 31 5.08 10.92 -2.48
C ALA A 31 6.14 9.86 -2.84
N TYR A 32 5.88 8.57 -2.58
CA TYR A 32 6.87 7.50 -2.81
C TYR A 32 6.21 6.13 -3.00
N LYS A 33 6.98 5.20 -3.56
CA LYS A 33 6.61 3.78 -3.69
C LYS A 33 7.60 2.93 -2.91
N ASN A 34 7.08 2.17 -1.96
CA ASN A 34 7.82 1.13 -1.25
C ASN A 34 7.81 -0.19 -2.01
#